data_AF-H2D3R2-F1
#
_entry.id   AF-H2D3R2-F1
#
_cell.length_a   1.000
_cell.length_b   1.000
_cell.length_c   1.000
_cell.angle_alpha   90.00
_cell.angle_beta   90.00
_cell.angle_gamma   90.00
#
_symmetry.space_group_name_H-M   'P 1'
#
loop_
_entity.id
_entity.type
_entity.pdbx_description
1 polymer ?
#
loop_
_entity_poly.entity_id
_entity_poly.type
_entity_poly.pdbx_seq_one_letter_code
_entity_poly.pdbx_strand_id
1 'polypeptide(L)'
;YLALQVMNGLLGGFALSKLFTNVREKASLAFSISSTFDSFTGFLKIAAGIDVEKYEEAKSLIFEQLEAIKSGDFTELEVEQTKTMLRNAFFVGQDSPSNTIELEYVKALIPDKFLPMSEFINALESVSKAD
;
A
#
# COMPACT_ATOMS: atom_id res chain seq x y z
N TYR A 1 7.25 -0.86 -9.99
CA TYR A 1 6.59 -0.07 -8.93
C TYR A 1 5.26 -0.67 -8.49
N LEU A 2 4.53 -1.40 -9.35
CA LEU A 2 3.25 -2.03 -8.98
C LEU A 2 3.40 -3.10 -7.87
N ALA A 3 4.45 -3.94 -7.92
CA ALA A 3 4.78 -4.84 -6.81
C ALA A 3 4.94 -4.07 -5.47
N LEU A 4 5.60 -2.91 -5.48
CA LEU A 4 5.71 -2.05 -4.29
C LEU A 4 4.37 -1.45 -3.84
N GLN A 5 3.45 -1.15 -4.77
CA GLN A 5 2.09 -0.70 -4.43
C GLN A 5 1.28 -1.83 -3.77
N VAL A 6 1.38 -3.06 -4.29
CA VAL A 6 0.76 -4.25 -3.68
C VAL A 6 1.38 -4.52 -2.31
N MET A 7 2.71 -4.51 -2.20
CA MET A 7 3.41 -4.65 -0.93
C MET A 7 2.99 -3.57 0.10
N ASN A 8 2.87 -2.31 -0.32
CA ASN A 8 2.37 -1.25 0.56
C ASN A 8 0.93 -1.52 1.02
N GLY A 9 0.06 -2.03 0.13
CA GLY A 9 -1.29 -2.44 0.47
C GLY A 9 -1.34 -3.54 1.53
N LEU A 10 -0.48 -4.56 1.39
CA LEU A 10 -0.32 -5.66 2.35
C LEU A 10 0.24 -5.18 3.70
N LEU A 11 1.19 -4.25 3.66
CA LEU A 11 1.85 -3.72 4.86
C LEU A 11 0.91 -2.83 5.68
N GLY A 12 0.35 -1.77 5.08
CA GLY A 12 -0.37 -0.72 5.80
C GLY A 12 -1.30 0.15 4.98
N GLY A 13 -1.51 -0.14 3.70
CA GLY A 13 -2.32 0.69 2.79
C GLY A 13 -3.83 0.52 2.96
N PHE A 14 -4.27 -0.59 3.56
CA PHE A 14 -5.69 -0.94 3.70
C PHE A 14 -6.05 -1.49 5.09
N ALA A 15 -7.34 -1.59 5.39
CA ALA A 15 -7.81 -2.11 6.69
C ALA A 15 -7.49 -3.61 6.90
N LEU A 16 -7.29 -4.38 5.83
CA LEU A 16 -6.89 -5.79 5.89
C LEU A 16 -5.37 -5.97 6.05
N SER A 17 -4.61 -4.88 6.04
CA SER A 17 -3.14 -4.92 6.09
C SER A 17 -2.60 -5.45 7.43
N LYS A 18 -1.34 -5.90 7.43
CA LYS A 18 -0.67 -6.41 8.64
C LYS A 18 -0.56 -5.37 9.74
N LEU A 19 -0.18 -4.13 9.41
CA LEU A 19 -0.07 -3.06 10.41
C LEU A 19 -1.43 -2.74 11.03
N PHE A 20 -2.49 -2.63 10.22
CA PHE A 20 -3.83 -2.38 10.74
C PHE A 20 -4.30 -3.53 11.62
N THR A 21 -4.21 -4.76 11.12
CA THR A 21 -4.71 -5.95 11.81
C THR A 21 -3.94 -6.25 13.10
N ASN A 22 -2.61 -6.26 13.04
CA ASN A 22 -1.79 -6.75 14.15
C ASN A 22 -1.45 -5.64 15.16
N VAL A 23 -1.14 -4.43 14.71
CA VAL A 23 -0.73 -3.33 15.61
C VAL A 23 -1.93 -2.59 16.19
N ARG A 24 -2.90 -2.24 15.35
CA ARG A 24 -4.08 -1.50 15.77
C ARG A 24 -5.17 -2.41 16.34
N GLU A 25 -5.66 -3.38 15.57
CA GLU A 25 -6.84 -4.15 15.98
C GLU A 25 -6.52 -5.18 17.07
N LYS A 26 -5.51 -6.04 16.87
CA LYS A 26 -5.18 -7.10 17.84
C LYS A 26 -4.46 -6.58 19.07
N ALA A 27 -3.41 -5.78 18.90
CA ALA A 27 -2.58 -5.33 20.01
C ALA A 27 -3.06 -4.02 20.65
N SER A 28 -3.97 -3.27 20.01
CA SER A 28 -4.48 -1.98 20.52
C SER A 28 -3.37 -0.98 20.91
N LEU A 29 -2.24 -1.03 20.19
CA LEU A 29 -1.07 -0.18 20.43
C LEU A 29 -1.17 1.17 19.73
N ALA A 30 -1.95 1.25 18.64
CA ALA A 30 -2.11 2.45 17.84
C ALA A 30 -3.58 2.78 17.60
N PHE A 31 -3.95 4.05 17.77
CA PHE A 31 -5.28 4.58 17.40
C PHE A 31 -5.42 4.69 15.87
N SER A 32 -4.33 5.01 15.19
CA SER A 32 -4.21 5.03 13.74
C SER A 32 -2.85 4.48 13.36
N ILE A 33 -2.81 3.71 12.26
CA ILE A 33 -1.56 3.27 11.65
C ILE A 33 -1.80 3.04 10.15
N SER A 34 -0.86 3.49 9.34
CA SER A 34 -0.87 3.24 7.90
C SER A 34 0.52 3.32 7.30
N SER A 35 0.67 2.78 6.08
CA SER A 35 1.85 2.96 5.25
C SER A 35 1.52 3.65 3.93
N THR A 36 2.45 4.42 3.40
CA THR A 36 2.33 5.10 2.11
C THR A 36 3.64 4.97 1.35
N PHE A 37 3.55 4.58 0.09
CA PHE A 37 4.66 4.52 -0.84
C PHE A 37 4.55 5.64 -1.88
N ASP A 38 5.58 6.49 -1.95
CA ASP A 38 5.72 7.53 -2.97
C ASP A 38 6.51 6.98 -4.17
N SER A 39 5.86 6.84 -5.31
CA SER A 39 6.46 6.30 -6.53
C SER A 39 7.43 7.25 -7.24
N PHE A 40 7.38 8.56 -6.96
CA PHE A 40 8.30 9.53 -7.56
C PHE A 40 9.65 9.54 -6.83
N THR A 41 9.62 9.42 -5.50
CA THR A 41 10.84 9.46 -4.67
C THR A 41 11.35 8.08 -4.28
N GLY A 42 10.51 7.04 -4.39
CA GLY A 42 10.82 5.70 -3.90
C GLY A 42 10.75 5.58 -2.37
N PHE A 43 10.15 6.56 -1.69
CA PHE A 43 10.09 6.63 -0.23
C PHE A 43 8.88 5.87 0.32
N LEU A 44 9.12 4.97 1.28
CA LEU A 44 8.08 4.29 2.05
C LEU A 44 8.01 4.90 3.46
N LYS A 45 6.82 5.35 3.86
CA LYS A 45 6.56 5.93 5.18
C LYS A 45 5.55 5.08 5.93
N ILE A 46 5.81 4.81 7.21
CA ILE A 46 4.83 4.30 8.17
C ILE A 46 4.55 5.42 9.17
N ALA A 47 3.27 5.70 9.41
CA ALA A 47 2.84 6.67 10.40
C ALA A 47 1.84 6.02 11.36
N ALA A 48 2.04 6.23 12.66
CA ALA A 48 1.18 5.69 13.71
C ALA A 48 0.90 6.74 14.79
N GLY A 49 -0.34 6.82 15.25
CA GLY A 49 -0.73 7.56 16.45
C GLY A 49 -0.79 6.61 17.63
N ILE A 50 0.09 6.81 18.63
CA ILE A 50 0.26 5.92 19.78
C ILE A 50 0.38 6.72 21.08
N ASP A 51 0.10 6.06 22.21
CA ASP A 51 0.46 6.56 23.54
C ASP A 51 1.99 6.52 23.72
N VAL A 52 2.58 7.53 24.35
CA VAL A 52 4.04 7.64 24.49
C VAL A 52 4.63 6.47 25.30
N GLU A 53 3.86 5.96 26.26
CA GLU A 53 4.23 4.83 27.11
C GLU A 53 4.34 3.52 26.33
N LYS A 54 3.65 3.41 25.19
CA LYS A 54 3.64 2.23 24.31
C LYS A 54 4.64 2.32 23.16
N TYR A 55 5.48 3.36 23.12
CA TYR A 55 6.37 3.65 22.00
C TYR A 55 7.25 2.45 21.60
N GLU A 56 7.99 1.86 22.54
CA GLU A 56 8.92 0.78 22.22
C GLU A 56 8.18 -0.50 21.80
N GLU A 57 7.05 -0.80 22.41
CA GLU A 57 6.23 -1.97 22.06
C GLU A 57 5.64 -1.82 20.65
N ALA A 58 5.04 -0.67 20.36
CA ALA A 58 4.48 -0.37 19.05
C ALA A 58 5.56 -0.41 17.96
N LYS A 59 6.72 0.22 18.21
CA LYS A 59 7.87 0.20 17.30
C LYS A 59 8.32 -1.22 17.03
N SER A 60 8.51 -2.04 18.07
CA SER A 60 8.93 -3.43 17.93
C SER A 60 7.95 -4.22 17.05
N LEU A 61 6.65 -4.11 17.32
CA LEU A 61 5.63 -4.84 16.58
C LEU A 61 5.52 -4.36 15.12
N ILE A 62 5.69 -3.06 14.86
CA ILE A 62 5.76 -2.50 13.50
C ILE A 62 6.93 -3.11 12.71
N PHE A 63 8.11 -3.21 13.33
CA PHE A 63 9.27 -3.85 12.69
C PHE A 63 9.04 -5.33 12.45
N GLU A 64 8.37 -6.04 13.37
CA GLU A 64 7.99 -7.43 13.16
C GLU A 64 7.07 -7.60 11.94
N GLN A 65 6.09 -6.70 11.74
CA GLN A 65 5.23 -6.75 10.55
C GLN A 65 5.99 -6.47 9.26
N LEU A 66 7.01 -5.58 9.32
CA LEU A 66 7.88 -5.33 8.18
C LEU A 66 8.72 -6.57 7.83
N GLU A 67 9.27 -7.26 8.82
CA GLU A 67 10.00 -8.53 8.62
C GLU A 67 9.09 -9.66 8.13
N ALA A 68 7.83 -9.70 8.58
CA ALA A 68 6.83 -10.64 8.06
C ALA A 68 6.58 -10.43 6.55
N ILE A 69 6.44 -9.17 6.10
CA ILE A 69 6.34 -8.87 4.66
C ILE A 69 7.62 -9.29 3.93
N LYS A 70 8.81 -8.97 4.45
CA LYS A 70 10.09 -9.34 3.81
C LYS A 70 10.29 -10.85 3.70
N SER A 71 9.82 -11.62 4.66
CA SER A 71 9.94 -13.08 4.69
C SER A 71 8.86 -13.80 3.86
N GLY A 72 7.94 -13.06 3.24
CA GLY A 72 6.86 -13.66 2.44
C GLY A 72 5.75 -14.28 3.29
N ASP A 73 5.62 -13.87 4.56
CA ASP A 73 4.54 -14.28 5.46
C ASP A 73 3.23 -13.58 5.07
N PHE A 74 2.67 -13.93 3.94
CA PHE A 74 1.33 -13.54 3.51
C PHE A 74 0.85 -14.58 2.50
N THR A 75 -0.46 -14.69 2.36
CA THR A 75 -1.11 -15.69 1.52
C THR A 75 -1.36 -15.13 0.13
N GLU A 76 -1.55 -16.03 -0.85
CA GLU A 76 -1.97 -15.63 -2.19
C GLU A 76 -3.31 -14.86 -2.15
N LEU A 77 -4.21 -15.27 -1.26
CA LEU A 77 -5.48 -14.61 -1.06
C LEU A 77 -5.32 -13.14 -0.62
N GLU A 78 -4.38 -12.84 0.28
CA GLU A 78 -4.10 -11.46 0.71
C GLU A 78 -3.55 -10.62 -0.43
N VAL A 79 -2.73 -11.21 -1.31
CA VAL A 79 -2.24 -10.54 -2.54
C VAL A 79 -3.43 -10.21 -3.46
N GLU A 80 -4.28 -11.19 -3.76
CA GLU A 80 -5.46 -11.01 -4.62
C GLU A 80 -6.45 -9.97 -4.06
N GLN A 81 -6.71 -10.00 -2.76
CA GLN A 81 -7.55 -9.01 -2.09
C GLN A 81 -6.94 -7.62 -2.20
N THR A 82 -5.63 -7.49 -2.00
CA THR A 82 -4.92 -6.21 -2.11
C THR A 82 -4.97 -5.66 -3.53
N LYS A 83 -4.76 -6.51 -4.56
CA LYS A 83 -4.90 -6.13 -5.97
C LYS A 83 -6.32 -5.65 -6.27
N THR A 84 -7.34 -6.36 -5.77
CA THR A 84 -8.74 -5.96 -5.90
C THR A 84 -9.01 -4.58 -5.28
N MET A 85 -8.46 -4.31 -4.09
CA MET A 85 -8.60 -3.01 -3.43
C MET A 85 -7.92 -1.88 -4.20
N LEU A 86 -6.71 -2.12 -4.72
CA LEU A 86 -5.98 -1.16 -5.56
C LEU A 86 -6.73 -0.86 -6.86
N ARG A 87 -7.25 -1.89 -7.53
CA ARG A 87 -8.07 -1.78 -8.73
C ARG A 87 -9.33 -0.94 -8.46
N ASN A 88 -10.01 -1.20 -7.36
CA ASN A 88 -11.20 -0.44 -6.98
C ASN A 88 -10.85 1.03 -6.67
N ALA A 89 -9.78 1.28 -5.91
CA ALA A 89 -9.32 2.64 -5.61
C ALA A 89 -8.97 3.42 -6.89
N PHE A 90 -8.33 2.76 -7.85
CA PHE A 90 -8.04 3.34 -9.16
C PHE A 90 -9.33 3.75 -9.90
N PHE A 91 -10.33 2.87 -10.00
CA PHE A 91 -11.59 3.19 -10.67
C PHE A 91 -12.36 4.30 -9.97
N VAL A 92 -12.44 4.29 -8.64
CA VAL A 92 -13.07 5.37 -7.88
C VAL A 92 -12.36 6.71 -8.13
N GLY A 93 -11.03 6.69 -8.26
CA GLY A 93 -10.27 7.88 -8.61
C GLY A 93 -10.65 8.47 -9.98
N GLN A 94 -11.11 7.66 -10.93
CA GLN A 94 -11.49 8.15 -12.27
C GLN A 94 -12.76 9.00 -12.27
N ASP A 95 -13.59 8.88 -11.24
CA ASP A 95 -14.79 9.72 -11.08
C ASP A 95 -14.45 11.12 -10.54
N SER A 96 -13.18 11.36 -10.15
CA SER A 96 -12.69 12.67 -9.69
C SER A 96 -12.08 13.48 -10.85
N PRO A 97 -12.64 14.65 -11.18
CA PRO A 97 -12.04 15.54 -12.18
C PRO A 97 -10.61 15.95 -11.82
N SER A 98 -10.32 16.20 -10.55
CA SER A 98 -8.98 16.57 -10.08
C SER A 98 -7.96 15.45 -10.32
N ASN A 99 -8.35 14.20 -10.06
CA ASN A 99 -7.48 13.04 -10.32
C ASN A 99 -7.25 12.83 -11.82
N THR A 100 -8.28 13.05 -12.64
CA THR A 100 -8.15 13.00 -14.10
C THR A 100 -7.17 14.06 -14.62
N ILE A 101 -7.25 15.30 -14.11
CA ILE A 101 -6.31 16.38 -14.46
C ILE A 101 -4.89 16.00 -14.05
N GLU A 102 -4.71 15.42 -12.87
CA GLU A 102 -3.39 14.99 -12.38
C GLU A 102 -2.80 13.88 -13.26
N LEU A 103 -3.59 12.89 -13.68
CA LEU A 103 -3.12 11.83 -14.59
C LEU A 103 -2.68 12.38 -15.95
N GLU A 104 -3.46 13.30 -16.55
CA GLU A 104 -3.06 13.93 -17.81
C GLU A 104 -1.81 14.82 -17.64
N TYR A 105 -1.65 15.46 -16.49
CA TYR A 105 -0.44 16.23 -16.17
C TYR A 105 0.79 15.32 -16.05
N VAL A 106 0.69 14.21 -15.32
CA VAL A 106 1.76 13.21 -15.18
C VAL A 106 2.13 12.63 -16.55
N LYS A 107 1.13 12.29 -17.37
CA LYS A 107 1.34 11.81 -18.74
C LYS A 107 2.10 12.81 -19.61
N ALA A 108 1.80 14.09 -19.48
CA ALA A 108 2.50 15.15 -20.22
C ALA A 108 3.95 15.34 -19.74
N LEU A 109 4.23 15.17 -18.45
CA LEU A 109 5.56 15.32 -17.88
C LEU A 109 6.49 14.13 -18.14
N ILE A 110 5.97 12.91 -18.04
CA ILE A 110 6.75 11.66 -18.12
C ILE A 110 6.08 10.63 -19.05
N PRO A 111 5.91 10.95 -20.35
CA PRO A 111 5.14 10.12 -21.28
C PRO A 111 5.67 8.69 -21.38
N ASP A 112 6.99 8.49 -21.33
CA ASP A 112 7.63 7.17 -21.44
C ASP A 112 7.40 6.26 -20.21
N LYS A 113 6.88 6.82 -19.11
CA LYS A 113 6.58 6.10 -17.87
C LYS A 113 5.09 5.99 -17.61
N PHE A 114 4.26 6.65 -18.41
CA PHE A 114 2.81 6.62 -18.25
C PHE A 114 2.25 5.29 -18.75
N LEU A 115 1.47 4.62 -17.90
CA LEU A 115 0.75 3.41 -18.27
C LEU A 115 -0.70 3.76 -18.61
N PRO A 116 -1.17 3.49 -19.84
CA PRO A 116 -2.59 3.51 -20.14
C PRO A 116 -3.37 2.61 -19.19
N MET A 117 -4.64 2.95 -18.92
CA MET A 117 -5.49 2.23 -17.97
C MET A 117 -5.46 0.70 -18.15
N SER A 118 -5.62 0.21 -19.38
CA SER A 118 -5.61 -1.23 -19.65
C SER A 118 -4.27 -1.88 -19.30
N GLU A 119 -3.16 -1.20 -19.59
CA GLU A 119 -1.81 -1.69 -19.26
C GLU A 119 -1.55 -1.64 -17.76
N PHE A 120 -1.98 -0.56 -17.08
CA PHE A 120 -1.90 -0.45 -15.63
C PHE A 120 -2.65 -1.59 -14.94
N ILE A 121 -3.89 -1.86 -15.35
CA ILE A 121 -4.70 -2.94 -14.78
C ILE A 121 -4.05 -4.30 -15.05
N ASN A 122 -3.64 -4.58 -16.28
CA ASN A 122 -2.99 -5.86 -16.61
C ASN A 122 -1.69 -6.05 -15.82
N ALA A 123 -0.89 -4.99 -15.69
CA ALA A 123 0.36 -5.04 -14.94
C ALA A 123 0.10 -5.22 -13.43
N LEU A 124 -0.96 -4.61 -12.88
CA LEU A 124 -1.38 -4.83 -11.49
C LEU A 124 -1.79 -6.29 -11.26
N GLU A 125 -2.62 -6.84 -12.15
CA GLU A 125 -3.09 -8.24 -12.07
C GLU A 125 -1.94 -9.24 -12.21
N SER A 126 -0.89 -8.89 -12.98
CA SER A 126 0.29 -9.74 -13.18
C SER A 126 1.24 -9.83 -11.98
N VAL A 127 1.07 -8.97 -10.96
CA VAL A 127 1.87 -9.06 -9.74
C VAL A 127 1.58 -10.36 -9.02
N SER A 128 2.62 -11.15 -8.80
CA SER A 128 2.59 -12.41 -8.07
C SER A 128 3.13 -12.23 -6.65
N LYS A 129 2.92 -13.23 -5.79
CA LYS A 129 3.52 -13.28 -4.45
C LYS A 129 5.07 -13.26 -4.47
N ALA A 130 5.70 -13.67 -5.56
CA ALA A 130 7.16 -13.78 -5.66
C ALA A 130 7.85 -12.46 -6.05
N ASP A 131 7.11 -11.48 -6.57
CA ASP A 131 7.61 -10.17 -7.02
C ASP A 131 7.79 -9.16 -5.87
#